data_AF-X1INY2-F1
#
_entry.id   AF-X1INY2-F1
#
_cell.length_a   1.000
_cell.length_b   1.000
_cell.length_c   1.000
_cell.angle_alpha   90.00
_cell.angle_beta   90.00
_cell.angle_gamma   90.00
#
_symmetry.space_group_name_H-M   'P 1'
#
loop_
_entity.id
_entity.type
_entity.pdbx_description
1 polymer ?
#
loop_
_entity_poly.entity_id
_entity_poly.type
_entity_poly.pdbx_seq_one_letter_code
_entity_poly.pdbx_strand_id
1 'polypeptide(L)'
;MMNNNSFPLLIHGGRIVDPSQGIDQVGDLLVDEGKIIQLGGTVILSAAKDLEAKQRLVIDATGLIVCPGFIDLHCHLREPGFEDKETIATGTKAAALGGFTTICCMANTNPPLDKQGKGIVIHHLT
;
A
#
# COMPACT_ATOMS: atom_id res chain seq x y z
N MET A 1 -13.64 15.04 -7.51
CA MET A 1 -12.83 14.40 -8.56
C MET A 1 -11.40 14.86 -8.35
N MET A 2 -10.53 14.05 -7.76
CA MET A 2 -9.13 14.43 -7.57
C MET A 2 -8.40 14.25 -8.90
N ASN A 3 -7.70 15.29 -9.34
CA ASN A 3 -6.87 15.29 -10.54
C ASN A 3 -5.70 14.31 -10.33
N ASN A 4 -5.83 13.07 -10.81
CA ASN A 4 -4.74 12.11 -10.76
C ASN A 4 -3.79 12.35 -11.93
N ASN A 5 -3.04 13.45 -11.88
CA ASN A 5 -1.77 13.53 -12.58
C ASN A 5 -0.77 12.69 -11.76
N SER A 6 -1.00 11.38 -11.69
CA SER A 6 -0.20 10.49 -10.86
C SER A 6 1.09 10.23 -11.61
N PHE A 7 2.18 10.69 -11.02
CA PHE A 7 3.49 10.42 -11.55
C PHE A 7 3.85 8.95 -11.29
N PRO A 8 4.51 8.28 -12.25
CA PRO A 8 5.02 6.94 -12.00
C PRO A 8 5.97 6.97 -10.79
N LEU A 9 5.96 5.90 -10.01
CA LEU A 9 6.84 5.68 -8.87
C LEU A 9 7.85 4.58 -9.20
N LEU A 10 9.14 4.89 -9.17
CA LEU A 10 10.21 3.90 -9.17
C LEU A 10 10.66 3.63 -7.74
N ILE A 11 10.66 2.37 -7.35
CA ILE A 11 11.40 1.86 -6.20
C ILE A 11 12.68 1.21 -6.74
N HIS A 12 13.84 1.76 -6.42
CA HIS A 12 15.12 1.39 -7.00
C HIS A 12 15.95 0.52 -6.07
N GLY A 13 16.56 -0.55 -6.61
CA GLY A 13 17.63 -1.31 -5.94
C GLY A 13 17.22 -2.11 -4.69
N GLY A 14 15.93 -2.26 -4.43
CA GLY A 14 15.42 -3.00 -3.28
C GLY A 14 15.48 -4.51 -3.46
N ARG A 15 15.54 -5.26 -2.35
CA ARG A 15 15.32 -6.72 -2.37
C ARG A 15 13.82 -6.98 -2.43
N ILE A 16 13.32 -7.28 -3.62
CA ILE A 16 11.92 -7.60 -3.88
C ILE A 16 11.64 -9.03 -3.42
N VAL A 17 10.69 -9.18 -2.48
CA VAL A 17 10.26 -10.46 -1.92
C VAL A 17 8.75 -10.61 -2.09
N ASP A 18 8.34 -11.57 -2.93
CA ASP A 18 6.94 -11.97 -3.11
C ASP A 18 6.81 -13.50 -3.09
N PRO A 19 6.45 -14.09 -1.94
CA PRO A 19 6.25 -15.53 -1.81
C PRO A 19 5.14 -16.10 -2.69
N SER A 20 4.13 -15.29 -3.07
CA SER A 20 3.02 -15.76 -3.91
C SER A 20 3.47 -16.08 -5.35
N GLN A 21 4.57 -15.45 -5.78
CA GLN A 21 5.20 -15.65 -7.08
C GLN A 21 6.56 -16.37 -6.98
N GLY A 22 7.03 -16.70 -5.77
CA GLY A 22 8.34 -17.29 -5.53
C GLY A 22 9.51 -16.34 -5.82
N ILE A 23 9.29 -15.03 -5.71
CA ILE A 23 10.28 -14.00 -6.03
C ILE A 23 11.09 -13.65 -4.80
N ASP A 24 12.41 -13.65 -4.95
CA ASP A 24 13.38 -13.12 -3.99
C ASP A 24 14.62 -12.65 -4.76
N GLN A 25 14.64 -11.37 -5.13
CA GLN A 25 15.72 -10.81 -5.95
C GLN A 25 15.93 -9.33 -5.69
N VAL A 26 17.14 -8.84 -5.96
CA VAL A 26 17.43 -7.39 -5.98
C VAL A 26 17.03 -6.82 -7.34
N GLY A 27 16.38 -5.67 -7.35
CA GLY A 27 16.04 -4.96 -8.58
C GLY A 27 15.09 -3.80 -8.36
N ASP A 28 14.54 -3.34 -9.47
CA ASP A 28 13.64 -2.19 -9.51
C ASP A 28 12.17 -2.60 -9.58
N LEU A 29 11.29 -1.76 -9.06
CA LEU A 29 9.85 -1.91 -9.18
C LEU A 29 9.23 -0.59 -9.65
N LEU A 30 8.49 -0.64 -10.75
CA LEU A 30 7.85 0.53 -11.34
C LEU A 30 6.33 0.42 -11.16
N VAL A 31 5.76 1.44 -10.53
CA VAL A 31 4.32 1.60 -10.34
C VAL A 31 3.84 2.75 -11.19
N ASP A 32 2.79 2.54 -11.97
CA ASP A 32 2.06 3.59 -12.67
C ASP A 32 0.56 3.39 -12.51
N GLU A 33 -0.17 4.49 -12.28
CA GLU A 33 -1.62 4.48 -12.04
C GLU A 33 -2.08 3.43 -11.00
N GLY A 34 -1.30 3.26 -9.92
CA GLY A 34 -1.60 2.32 -8.83
C GLY A 34 -1.36 0.84 -9.17
N LYS A 35 -0.73 0.54 -10.31
CA LYS A 35 -0.41 -0.83 -10.75
C LYS A 35 1.09 -1.03 -10.90
N ILE A 36 1.55 -2.23 -10.58
CA ILE A 36 2.93 -2.63 -10.88
C ILE A 36 3.03 -2.89 -12.37
N ILE A 37 3.82 -2.08 -13.08
CA ILE A 37 4.02 -2.19 -14.54
C ILE A 37 5.38 -2.81 -14.89
N GLN A 38 6.33 -2.85 -13.96
CA GLN A 38 7.58 -3.59 -14.09
C GLN A 38 8.06 -4.10 -12.72
N LEU A 39 8.61 -5.31 -12.71
CA LEU A 39 9.25 -5.94 -11.56
C LEU A 39 10.61 -6.52 -11.97
N GLY A 40 11.65 -6.19 -11.22
CA GLY A 40 13.00 -6.72 -11.39
C GLY A 40 13.80 -6.06 -12.51
N GLY A 41 15.07 -6.47 -12.60
CA GLY A 41 16.05 -5.85 -13.47
C GLY A 41 16.42 -4.43 -13.04
N THR A 42 17.14 -3.73 -13.90
CA THR A 42 17.43 -2.30 -13.75
C THR A 42 16.57 -1.54 -14.75
N VAL A 43 15.77 -0.59 -14.28
CA VAL A 43 15.03 0.31 -15.15
C VAL A 43 16.05 1.26 -15.78
N ILE A 44 16.42 0.98 -17.04
CA ILE A 44 17.27 1.88 -17.81
C ILE A 44 16.46 3.12 -18.17
N LEU A 45 16.81 4.24 -17.54
CA LEU A 45 16.14 5.54 -17.63
C LEU A 45 15.90 6.01 -19.07
N SER A 46 16.78 5.65 -20.00
CA SER A 46 16.72 6.06 -21.42
C SER A 46 15.76 5.25 -22.30
N ALA A 47 15.24 4.12 -21.84
CA ALA A 47 14.36 3.26 -22.65
C ALA A 47 12.88 3.71 -22.60
N ALA A 48 12.53 4.61 -21.68
CA ALA A 48 11.17 5.09 -21.51
C ALA A 48 11.04 6.58 -21.84
N LYS A 49 11.18 6.92 -23.13
CA LYS A 49 11.00 8.29 -23.65
C LYS A 49 9.65 8.91 -23.26
N ASP A 50 8.63 8.09 -23.02
CA ASP A 50 7.30 8.55 -22.60
C ASP A 50 7.18 8.75 -21.07
N LEU A 51 8.05 8.12 -20.27
CA LEU A 51 8.10 8.29 -18.81
C LEU A 51 9.03 9.44 -18.39
N GLU A 52 10.02 9.85 -19.20
CA GLU A 52 10.80 11.07 -18.92
C GLU A 52 9.93 12.34 -19.00
N ALA A 53 8.82 12.31 -19.75
CA ALA A 53 7.88 13.43 -19.85
C ALA A 53 7.02 13.62 -18.57
N LYS A 54 6.89 12.59 -17.73
CA LYS A 54 6.23 12.65 -16.41
C LYS A 54 7.32 12.72 -15.34
N GLN A 55 7.35 13.75 -14.50
CA GLN A 55 8.28 13.81 -13.36
C GLN A 55 8.12 12.59 -12.44
N ARG A 56 8.98 11.59 -12.55
CA ARG A 56 8.84 10.34 -11.78
C ARG A 56 9.25 10.52 -10.32
N LEU A 57 8.48 9.98 -9.39
CA LEU A 57 8.90 9.85 -7.99
C LEU A 57 9.87 8.67 -7.87
N VAL A 58 11.03 8.87 -7.24
CA VAL A 58 12.03 7.80 -7.04
C VAL A 58 12.25 7.59 -5.55
N ILE A 59 12.15 6.34 -5.12
CA ILE A 59 12.51 5.87 -3.78
C ILE A 59 13.74 4.97 -3.94
N ASP A 60 14.84 5.34 -3.29
CA ASP A 60 16.01 4.47 -3.17
C ASP A 60 15.76 3.45 -2.03
N ALA A 61 15.65 2.18 -2.40
CA ALA A 61 15.43 1.06 -1.48
C ALA A 61 16.68 0.18 -1.35
N THR A 62 17.86 0.68 -1.72
CA THR A 62 19.12 -0.06 -1.61
C THR A 62 19.35 -0.53 -0.17
N GLY A 63 19.53 -1.84 0.00
CA GLY A 63 19.68 -2.46 1.32
C GLY A 63 18.39 -2.64 2.11
N LEU A 64 17.24 -2.28 1.55
CA LEU A 64 15.90 -2.47 2.13
C LEU A 64 15.15 -3.61 1.44
N ILE A 65 14.07 -4.07 2.08
CA ILE A 65 13.15 -5.06 1.54
C ILE A 65 11.96 -4.35 0.92
N VAL A 66 11.57 -4.79 -0.28
CA VAL A 66 10.33 -4.39 -0.96
C VAL A 66 9.43 -5.62 -1.01
N CYS A 67 8.25 -5.54 -0.41
CA CYS A 67 7.32 -6.67 -0.35
C CYS A 67 5.88 -6.19 -0.55
N PRO A 68 4.94 -7.09 -0.86
CA PRO A 68 3.52 -6.76 -0.83
C PRO A 68 3.11 -6.16 0.52
N GLY A 69 2.26 -5.13 0.48
CA GLY A 69 1.72 -4.56 1.70
C GLY A 69 0.98 -5.60 2.54
N PHE A 70 1.12 -5.52 3.85
CA PHE A 70 0.56 -6.52 4.75
C PHE A 70 -0.97 -6.41 4.85
N ILE A 71 -1.60 -7.54 5.15
CA ILE A 71 -3.04 -7.67 5.35
C ILE A 71 -3.28 -8.11 6.80
N ASP A 72 -3.95 -7.25 7.57
CA ASP A 72 -4.42 -7.59 8.92
C ASP A 72 -5.87 -8.03 8.88
N LEU A 73 -6.15 -9.27 9.25
CA LEU A 73 -7.51 -9.82 9.30
C LEU A 73 -8.21 -9.57 10.64
N HIS A 74 -7.51 -9.01 11.64
CA HIS A 74 -8.04 -8.84 12.98
C HIS A 74 -7.55 -7.52 13.60
N CYS A 75 -8.20 -6.42 13.25
CA CYS A 75 -7.99 -5.13 13.92
C CYS A 75 -9.26 -4.61 14.60
N HIS A 76 -9.11 -3.79 15.64
CA HIS A 76 -10.23 -3.12 16.30
C HIS A 76 -10.10 -1.61 16.19
N LEU A 77 -10.84 -0.99 15.26
CA LEU A 77 -10.79 0.46 15.02
C LEU A 77 -11.69 1.27 15.95
N ARG A 78 -12.53 0.61 16.75
CA ARG A 78 -13.34 1.19 17.84
C ARG A 78 -14.34 2.29 17.45
N GLU A 79 -14.46 2.61 16.17
CA GLU A 79 -15.46 3.52 15.61
C GLU A 79 -16.49 2.73 14.78
N PRO A 80 -17.80 2.93 15.03
CA PRO A 80 -18.40 3.91 15.94
C PRO A 80 -18.48 3.48 17.42
N GLY A 81 -18.56 4.46 18.31
CA GLY A 81 -19.03 4.35 19.70
C GLY A 81 -17.98 4.12 20.79
N PHE A 82 -16.72 3.95 20.43
CA PHE A 82 -15.58 3.84 21.35
C PHE A 82 -14.38 4.66 20.86
N GLU A 83 -14.64 5.84 20.30
CA GLU A 83 -13.65 6.74 19.68
C GLU A 83 -12.61 7.26 20.69
N ASP A 84 -12.89 7.16 21.99
CA ASP A 84 -11.93 7.42 23.08
C ASP A 84 -10.74 6.45 23.07
N LYS A 85 -10.93 5.26 22.48
CA LYS A 85 -9.91 4.20 22.42
C LYS A 85 -9.16 4.20 21.10
N GLU A 86 -9.87 4.36 19.99
CA GLU A 86 -9.30 4.42 18.65
C GLU A 86 -10.34 4.97 17.66
N THR A 87 -9.90 5.53 16.53
CA THR A 87 -10.76 5.92 15.41
C THR A 87 -10.32 5.22 14.12
N ILE A 88 -11.18 5.20 13.10
CA ILE A 88 -10.79 4.74 11.76
C ILE A 88 -9.57 5.53 11.28
N ALA A 89 -9.56 6.86 11.45
CA ALA A 89 -8.47 7.72 10.96
C ALA A 89 -7.13 7.43 11.66
N THR A 90 -7.12 7.26 12.98
CA THR A 90 -5.89 7.02 13.75
C THR A 90 -5.40 5.58 13.60
N GLY A 91 -6.30 4.60 13.65
CA GLY A 91 -5.95 3.19 13.48
C GLY A 91 -5.45 2.85 12.07
N THR A 92 -6.03 3.46 11.03
CA THR A 92 -5.52 3.29 9.64
C THR A 92 -4.16 3.93 9.43
N LYS A 93 -3.90 5.09 10.05
CA LYS A 93 -2.57 5.71 10.05
C LYS A 93 -1.54 4.84 10.76
N ALA A 94 -1.89 4.25 11.90
CA ALA A 94 -1.01 3.32 12.61
C ALA A 94 -0.72 2.06 11.76
N ALA A 95 -1.75 1.51 11.09
CA ALA A 95 -1.60 0.38 10.17
C ALA A 95 -0.65 0.70 9.01
N ALA A 96 -0.79 1.86 8.36
CA ALA A 96 0.11 2.31 7.29
C ALA A 96 1.57 2.41 7.76
N LEU A 97 1.81 2.99 8.95
CA LEU A 97 3.16 3.06 9.55
C LEU A 97 3.74 1.68 9.90
N GLY A 98 2.89 0.68 10.16
CA GLY A 98 3.26 -0.71 10.39
C GLY A 98 3.47 -1.54 9.11
N GLY A 99 3.26 -0.98 7.93
CA GLY A 99 3.38 -1.68 6.64
C GLY A 99 2.11 -2.40 6.18
N PHE A 100 0.97 -2.19 6.85
CA PHE A 100 -0.31 -2.74 6.43
C PHE A 100 -0.98 -1.80 5.41
N THR A 101 -1.33 -2.35 4.25
CA THR A 101 -2.08 -1.62 3.21
C THR A 101 -3.55 -2.01 3.18
N THR A 102 -3.91 -3.11 3.85
CA THR A 102 -5.29 -3.55 4.04
C THR A 102 -5.50 -4.04 5.47
N ILE A 103 -6.58 -3.58 6.11
CA ILE A 103 -7.00 -4.06 7.43
C ILE A 103 -8.50 -4.39 7.44
N CYS A 104 -8.86 -5.44 8.17
CA CYS A 104 -10.22 -5.92 8.34
C CYS A 104 -10.67 -5.65 9.78
N CYS A 105 -11.62 -4.72 9.97
CA CYS A 105 -12.03 -4.35 11.31
C CYS A 105 -13.07 -5.32 11.89
N MET A 106 -12.91 -5.65 13.17
CA MET A 106 -13.84 -6.49 13.92
C MET A 106 -15.16 -5.76 14.19
N ALA A 107 -16.26 -6.50 14.14
CA ALA A 107 -17.62 -5.96 14.21
C ALA A 107 -18.10 -5.49 15.60
N ASN A 108 -17.25 -5.52 16.63
CA ASN A 108 -17.60 -5.26 18.03
C ASN A 108 -17.55 -3.76 18.42
N THR A 109 -18.07 -2.91 17.54
CA THR A 109 -18.29 -1.48 17.75
C THR A 109 -19.61 -1.22 18.48
N ASN A 110 -19.98 0.04 18.72
CA ASN A 110 -21.27 0.42 19.30
C ASN A 110 -21.96 1.52 18.46
N PRO A 111 -23.03 1.21 17.71
CA PRO A 111 -23.65 -0.10 17.58
C PRO A 111 -22.74 -1.12 16.87
N PRO A 112 -22.94 -2.43 17.09
CA PRO A 112 -22.22 -3.46 16.35
C PRO A 112 -22.43 -3.36 14.82
N LEU A 113 -21.44 -3.83 14.05
CA LEU A 113 -21.52 -3.92 12.59
C LEU A 113 -22.25 -5.20 12.15
N ASP A 114 -23.56 -5.27 12.42
CA ASP A 114 -24.40 -6.47 12.21
C ASP A 114 -25.48 -6.30 11.12
N LYS A 115 -25.50 -5.16 10.44
CA LYS A 115 -26.43 -4.87 9.34
C LYS A 115 -25.77 -5.13 7.99
N GLN A 116 -26.58 -5.50 7.00
CA GLN A 116 -26.12 -5.74 5.63
C GLN A 116 -25.35 -4.53 5.09
N GLY A 117 -24.17 -4.77 4.50
CA GLY A 117 -23.29 -3.72 3.98
C GLY A 117 -22.39 -3.02 5.01
N LYS A 118 -22.36 -3.47 6.28
CA LYS A 118 -21.54 -2.86 7.35
C LYS A 118 -20.19 -3.54 7.63
N GLY A 119 -19.67 -4.37 6.74
CA GLY A 119 -18.27 -4.82 6.82
C GLY A 119 -17.34 -3.71 6.34
N ILE A 120 -16.33 -3.33 7.13
CA ILE A 120 -15.34 -2.33 6.71
C ILE A 120 -14.02 -3.07 6.48
N VAL A 121 -13.68 -3.22 5.20
CA VAL A 121 -12.31 -3.52 4.76
C VAL A 121 -11.74 -2.21 4.26
N ILE A 122 -10.65 -1.75 4.86
CA ILE A 122 -10.00 -0.51 4.45
C ILE A 122 -8.78 -0.89 3.61
N HIS A 123 -8.80 -0.45 2.36
CA HIS A 123 -7.72 -0.66 1.40
C HIS A 123 -6.97 0.64 1.13
N HIS A 124 -5.74 0.53 0.60
CA HIS A 124 -4.93 1.67 0.16
C HIS A 124 -4.63 2.65 1.29
N LEU A 125 -4.16 2.11 2.43
CA LEU A 125 -3.67 2.89 3.55
C LEU A 125 -2.31 3.52 3.19
N THR A 126 -2.33 4.66 2.49
CA THR A 126 -1.14 5.42 2.08
C THR A 126 -1.39 6.90 2.17
#